data_AF-A0A9P8WDL9-F1
#
_entry.id   AF-A0A9P8WDL9-F1
#
_cell.length_a   1.000
_cell.length_b   1.000
_cell.length_c   1.000
_cell.angle_alpha   90.00
_cell.angle_beta   90.00
_cell.angle_gamma   90.00
#
_symmetry.space_group_name_H-M   'P 1'
#
loop_
_entity.id
_entity.type
_entity.pdbx_description
1 polymer ?
#
loop_
_entity_poly.entity_id
_entity_poly.type
_entity_poly.pdbx_seq_one_letter_code
_entity_poly.pdbx_strand_id
1 'polypeptide(L)'
;MGSTDTIAALQERLVAAERLAQRAYDRGAVENVFSKYMHLHNVFEDEKIKPLWVKRGTPGIHAQYTNVGIYTDYDSVMAYHSGRPAPPGKLILHETTTPLIEVAEDGETAKGFWLMGGIESGLTEPSNVGAMPEFLYEPEDKNVDGKRVWTHWVWCQYALDFLKQDGEWKIWHFRCLEVTRAPFSENWITFANKNQIAFDKDLAYFGKNGKAVFMPTPDEPASKTAHVYGPDRARKLDVPLPAPYKTFADVEEY
;
A
#
# COMPACT_ATOMS: atom_id res chain seq x y z
N MET A 1 16.71 6.11 -52.72
CA MET A 1 16.73 5.38 -51.44
C MET A 1 16.88 3.91 -51.79
N GLY A 2 18.01 3.32 -51.41
CA GLY A 2 18.33 1.93 -51.76
C GLY A 2 17.59 0.93 -50.89
N SER A 3 17.56 -0.35 -51.31
CA SER A 3 17.01 -1.46 -50.50
C SER A 3 17.61 -1.53 -49.10
N THR A 4 18.89 -1.19 -48.94
CA THR A 4 19.59 -1.15 -47.64
C THR A 4 19.02 -0.09 -46.69
N ASP A 5 18.69 1.11 -47.20
CA ASP A 5 18.09 2.19 -46.40
C ASP A 5 16.70 1.79 -45.88
N THR A 6 15.96 1.03 -46.70
CA THR A 6 14.64 0.51 -46.32
C THR A 6 14.73 -0.57 -45.24
N ILE A 7 15.71 -1.48 -45.35
CA ILE A 7 15.92 -2.53 -44.33
C ILE A 7 16.29 -1.92 -42.98
N ALA A 8 17.22 -0.94 -42.96
CA ALA A 8 17.62 -0.26 -41.73
C ALA A 8 16.43 0.45 -41.05
N ALA A 9 15.62 1.18 -41.82
CA ALA A 9 14.43 1.85 -41.31
C ALA A 9 13.38 0.85 -40.77
N LEU A 10 13.23 -0.32 -41.40
CA LEU A 10 12.34 -1.38 -40.91
C LEU A 10 12.85 -2.01 -39.61
N GLN A 11 14.17 -2.21 -39.48
CA GLN A 11 14.78 -2.72 -38.24
C GLN A 11 14.57 -1.76 -37.08
N GLU A 12 14.77 -0.46 -37.29
CA GLU A 12 14.53 0.57 -36.28
C GLU A 12 13.06 0.58 -35.83
N ARG A 13 12.13 0.51 -36.79
CA ARG A 13 10.69 0.44 -36.51
C ARG A 13 10.31 -0.83 -35.76
N LEU A 14 10.94 -1.97 -36.07
CA LEU A 14 10.69 -3.23 -35.38
C LEU A 14 11.13 -3.13 -33.92
N VAL A 15 12.36 -2.64 -33.65
CA VAL A 15 12.87 -2.44 -32.28
C VAL A 15 11.97 -1.50 -31.49
N ALA A 16 11.53 -0.38 -32.10
CA ALA A 16 10.61 0.55 -31.44
C ALA A 16 9.26 -0.10 -31.11
N ALA A 17 8.71 -0.91 -32.03
CA ALA A 17 7.45 -1.61 -31.82
C ALA A 17 7.57 -2.70 -30.73
N GLU A 18 8.67 -3.46 -30.72
CA GLU A 18 8.95 -4.48 -29.69
C GLU A 18 9.08 -3.85 -28.30
N ARG A 19 9.78 -2.73 -28.18
CA ARG A 19 9.88 -1.98 -26.91
C ARG A 19 8.53 -1.47 -26.43
N LEU A 20 7.71 -0.92 -27.34
CA LEU A 20 6.37 -0.46 -27.01
C LEU A 20 5.47 -1.62 -26.55
N ALA A 21 5.52 -2.75 -27.25
CA ALA A 21 4.78 -3.95 -26.88
C ALA A 21 5.22 -4.49 -25.51
N GLN A 22 6.53 -4.51 -25.24
CA GLN A 22 7.07 -4.95 -23.96
C GLN A 22 6.62 -4.02 -22.82
N ARG A 23 6.68 -2.69 -22.99
CA ARG A 23 6.19 -1.73 -21.98
C ARG A 23 4.69 -1.88 -21.73
N ALA A 24 3.90 -2.12 -22.78
CA ALA A 24 2.47 -2.37 -22.64
C ALA A 24 2.18 -3.66 -21.86
N TYR A 25 2.95 -4.73 -22.11
CA TYR A 25 2.88 -5.97 -21.33
C TYR A 25 3.31 -5.74 -19.87
N ASP A 26 4.42 -5.03 -19.66
CA ASP A 26 4.98 -4.72 -18.36
C ASP A 26 4.01 -3.93 -17.48
N ARG A 27 3.22 -3.00 -18.06
CA ARG A 27 2.15 -2.30 -17.33
C ARG A 27 1.18 -3.28 -16.66
N GLY A 28 0.76 -4.33 -17.38
CA GLY A 28 -0.12 -5.37 -16.84
C GLY A 28 0.59 -6.28 -15.82
N ALA A 29 1.88 -6.57 -16.04
CA ALA A 29 2.68 -7.34 -15.08
C ALA A 29 2.86 -6.59 -13.75
N VAL A 30 3.14 -5.29 -13.78
CA VAL A 30 3.21 -4.41 -12.61
C VAL A 30 1.87 -4.38 -11.87
N GLU A 31 0.75 -4.23 -12.59
CA GLU A 31 -0.58 -4.25 -12.01
C GLU A 31 -0.87 -5.57 -11.27
N ASN A 32 -0.44 -6.69 -11.85
CA ASN A 32 -0.59 -8.02 -11.25
C ASN A 32 0.25 -8.19 -9.97
N VAL A 33 1.43 -7.57 -9.87
CA VAL A 33 2.24 -7.61 -8.62
C VAL A 33 1.44 -7.02 -7.47
N PHE A 34 0.88 -5.82 -7.65
CA PHE A 34 0.14 -5.15 -6.58
C PHE A 34 -1.24 -5.74 -6.32
N SER A 35 -1.93 -6.20 -7.37
CA SER A 35 -3.19 -6.94 -7.22
C SER A 35 -2.98 -8.22 -6.40
N LYS A 36 -1.90 -8.96 -6.67
CA LYS A 36 -1.53 -10.16 -5.91
C LYS A 36 -1.16 -9.83 -4.47
N TYR A 37 -0.43 -8.73 -4.23
CA TYR A 37 -0.19 -8.23 -2.87
C TYR A 37 -1.51 -8.07 -2.11
N MET A 38 -2.50 -7.38 -2.69
CA MET A 38 -3.77 -7.09 -2.03
C MET A 38 -4.62 -8.34 -1.80
N HIS A 39 -4.65 -9.26 -2.78
CA HIS A 39 -5.33 -10.54 -2.60
C HIS A 39 -4.77 -11.36 -1.45
N LEU A 40 -3.44 -11.43 -1.32
CA LEU A 40 -2.78 -12.15 -0.23
C LEU A 40 -3.01 -11.46 1.12
N HIS A 41 -2.94 -10.12 1.14
CA HIS A 41 -3.15 -9.33 2.34
C HIS A 41 -4.56 -9.49 2.93
N ASN A 42 -5.58 -9.46 2.07
CA ASN A 42 -6.98 -9.65 2.46
C ASN A 42 -7.28 -11.01 3.13
N VAL A 43 -6.41 -12.01 2.90
CA VAL A 43 -6.54 -13.36 3.48
C VAL A 43 -5.39 -13.71 4.43
N PHE A 44 -4.67 -12.71 4.93
CA PHE A 44 -3.60 -12.86 5.93
C PHE A 44 -2.42 -13.75 5.49
N GLU A 45 -2.18 -13.87 4.18
CA GLU A 45 -1.11 -14.65 3.58
C GLU A 45 0.15 -13.80 3.33
N ASP A 46 0.46 -12.88 4.25
CA ASP A 46 1.55 -11.89 4.11
C ASP A 46 2.94 -12.52 3.93
N GLU A 47 3.17 -13.73 4.43
CA GLU A 47 4.42 -14.46 4.17
C GLU A 47 4.65 -14.68 2.66
N LYS A 48 3.56 -14.85 1.89
CA LYS A 48 3.59 -14.99 0.41
C LYS A 48 3.74 -13.64 -0.31
N ILE A 49 3.68 -12.52 0.40
CA ILE A 49 3.94 -11.17 -0.14
C ILE A 49 5.45 -10.92 -0.26
N LYS A 50 6.26 -11.48 0.65
CA LYS A 50 7.72 -11.26 0.68
C LYS A 50 8.42 -11.43 -0.68
N PRO A 51 8.11 -12.45 -1.51
CA PRO A 51 8.72 -12.61 -2.84
C PRO A 51 8.28 -11.58 -3.91
N LEU A 52 7.28 -10.74 -3.61
CA LEU A 52 6.85 -9.63 -4.48
C LEU A 52 7.75 -8.41 -4.35
N TRP A 53 8.57 -8.34 -3.29
CA TRP A 53 9.54 -7.28 -3.06
C TRP A 53 10.87 -7.56 -3.75
N VAL A 54 11.64 -6.50 -3.99
CA VAL A 54 13.01 -6.60 -4.50
C VAL A 54 13.88 -7.46 -3.60
N LYS A 55 14.93 -8.07 -4.17
CA LYS A 55 15.84 -8.95 -3.42
C LYS A 55 16.58 -8.20 -2.32
N ARG A 56 16.90 -8.92 -1.24
CA ARG A 56 17.81 -8.43 -0.19
C ARG A 56 19.12 -7.92 -0.80
N GLY A 57 19.57 -6.75 -0.35
CA GLY A 57 20.76 -6.08 -0.88
C GLY A 57 20.48 -5.13 -2.05
N THR A 58 19.23 -5.03 -2.53
CA THR A 58 18.83 -3.99 -3.48
C THR A 58 18.90 -2.62 -2.79
N PRO A 59 19.68 -1.66 -3.30
CA PRO A 59 19.77 -0.32 -2.71
C PRO A 59 18.42 0.41 -2.70
N GLY A 60 18.17 1.23 -1.69
CA GLY A 60 17.01 2.14 -1.64
C GLY A 60 15.67 1.53 -1.23
N ILE A 61 15.56 0.21 -1.06
CA ILE A 61 14.31 -0.42 -0.60
C ILE A 61 13.78 0.26 0.67
N HIS A 62 12.52 0.69 0.65
CA HIS A 62 11.85 1.19 1.83
C HIS A 62 10.33 1.10 1.74
N ALA A 63 9.67 1.19 2.90
CA ALA A 63 8.22 1.22 3.00
C ALA A 63 7.78 2.23 4.07
N GLN A 64 6.67 2.91 3.81
CA GLN A 64 5.99 3.78 4.75
C GLN A 64 4.49 3.42 4.76
N TYR A 65 4.02 2.80 5.84
CA TYR A 65 2.62 2.36 5.97
C TYR A 65 1.73 3.38 6.69
N THR A 66 2.33 4.24 7.51
CA THR A 66 1.62 5.24 8.33
C THR A 66 2.42 6.54 8.38
N ASN A 67 1.88 7.57 9.04
CA ASN A 67 2.60 8.81 9.32
C ASN A 67 3.63 8.67 10.46
N VAL A 68 3.79 7.48 11.06
CA VAL A 68 4.71 7.28 12.19
C VAL A 68 6.16 7.16 11.71
N GLY A 69 6.44 6.30 10.74
CA GLY A 69 7.82 6.01 10.36
C GLY A 69 8.02 5.21 9.08
N ILE A 70 9.29 5.08 8.74
CA ILE A 70 9.79 4.44 7.52
C ILE A 70 10.59 3.20 7.90
N TYR A 71 10.35 2.11 7.18
CA TYR A 71 11.14 0.89 7.17
C TYR A 71 12.16 1.04 6.03
N THR A 72 13.44 1.12 6.36
CA THR A 72 14.52 1.61 5.48
C THR A 72 15.40 0.51 4.90
N ASP A 73 15.17 -0.75 5.29
CA ASP A 73 15.91 -1.89 4.75
C ASP A 73 15.03 -3.11 4.51
N TYR A 74 15.62 -4.12 3.86
CA TYR A 74 14.91 -5.36 3.54
C TYR A 74 14.38 -6.07 4.78
N ASP A 75 15.13 -6.10 5.89
CA ASP A 75 14.73 -6.83 7.09
C ASP A 75 13.55 -6.15 7.78
N SER A 76 13.56 -4.82 7.89
CA SER A 76 12.47 -4.07 8.51
C SER A 76 11.19 -4.13 7.66
N VAL A 77 11.31 -4.05 6.32
CA VAL A 77 10.17 -4.27 5.40
C VAL A 77 9.64 -5.70 5.51
N MET A 78 10.50 -6.73 5.56
CA MET A 78 10.05 -8.11 5.70
C MET A 78 9.45 -8.41 7.08
N ALA A 79 9.92 -7.75 8.14
CA ALA A 79 9.38 -7.89 9.49
C ALA A 79 7.91 -7.45 9.53
N TYR A 80 7.53 -6.40 8.81
CA TYR A 80 6.13 -5.96 8.67
C TYR A 80 5.22 -7.07 8.10
N HIS A 81 5.74 -7.85 7.16
CA HIS A 81 5.01 -8.96 6.52
C HIS A 81 5.12 -10.30 7.26
N SER A 82 5.69 -10.32 8.47
CA SER A 82 5.95 -11.56 9.20
C SER A 82 4.91 -11.85 10.28
N GLY A 83 4.49 -13.11 10.39
CA GLY A 83 3.71 -13.58 11.55
C GLY A 83 2.31 -12.97 11.69
N ARG A 84 1.70 -12.51 10.61
CA ARG A 84 0.33 -11.97 10.62
C ARG A 84 -0.67 -13.03 11.11
N PRO A 85 -1.44 -12.79 12.18
CA PRO A 85 -2.46 -13.70 12.65
C PRO A 85 -3.76 -13.54 11.83
N ALA A 86 -4.47 -14.66 11.67
CA ALA A 86 -5.78 -14.73 11.05
C ALA A 86 -6.82 -15.25 12.08
N PRO A 87 -7.17 -14.46 13.11
CA PRO A 87 -8.13 -14.92 14.13
C PRO A 87 -9.56 -14.95 13.57
N PRO A 88 -10.43 -15.87 14.04
CA PRO A 88 -11.84 -15.85 13.68
C PRO A 88 -12.50 -14.49 13.97
N GLY A 89 -13.35 -14.03 13.05
CA GLY A 89 -14.07 -12.75 13.15
C GLY A 89 -13.27 -11.52 12.67
N LYS A 90 -12.00 -11.68 12.32
CA LYS A 90 -11.19 -10.63 11.67
C LYS A 90 -11.43 -10.66 10.16
N LEU A 91 -11.85 -9.52 9.61
CA LEU A 91 -11.94 -9.28 8.18
C LEU A 91 -11.00 -8.14 7.80
N ILE A 92 -10.29 -8.32 6.70
CA ILE A 92 -9.66 -7.25 5.94
C ILE A 92 -10.16 -7.42 4.51
N LEU A 93 -10.74 -6.36 3.97
CA LEU A 93 -11.11 -6.30 2.56
C LEU A 93 -10.71 -4.95 2.03
N HIS A 94 -9.49 -4.87 1.50
CA HIS A 94 -8.97 -3.74 0.78
C HIS A 94 -9.16 -3.96 -0.71
N GLU A 95 -9.83 -3.02 -1.37
CA GLU A 95 -10.11 -3.05 -2.80
C GLU A 95 -9.38 -1.90 -3.46
N THR A 96 -8.40 -2.23 -4.31
CA THR A 96 -7.67 -1.23 -5.10
C THR A 96 -8.36 -0.99 -6.44
N THR A 97 -8.49 0.26 -6.83
CA THR A 97 -9.12 0.68 -8.10
C THR A 97 -8.35 1.84 -8.73
N THR A 98 -8.76 2.22 -9.95
CA THR A 98 -8.22 3.36 -10.71
C THR A 98 -6.68 3.36 -10.82
N PRO A 99 -6.08 2.27 -11.33
CA PRO A 99 -4.63 2.19 -11.46
C PRO A 99 -4.10 3.24 -12.45
N LEU A 100 -3.18 4.08 -11.99
CA LEU A 100 -2.27 4.85 -12.83
C LEU A 100 -0.91 4.16 -12.79
N ILE A 101 -0.44 3.65 -13.92
CA ILE A 101 0.81 2.89 -14.01
C ILE A 101 1.60 3.42 -15.18
N GLU A 102 2.84 3.85 -14.93
CA GLU A 102 3.80 4.27 -15.94
C GLU A 102 5.07 3.43 -15.84
N VAL A 103 5.36 2.68 -16.90
CA VAL A 103 6.63 1.95 -17.08
C VAL A 103 7.61 2.88 -17.78
N ALA A 104 8.82 3.03 -17.24
CA ALA A 104 9.87 3.87 -17.81
C ALA A 104 10.18 3.52 -19.29
N GLU A 105 10.73 4.46 -20.05
CA GLU A 105 11.13 4.23 -21.45
C GLU A 105 12.18 3.11 -21.58
N ASP A 106 13.09 2.99 -20.61
CA ASP A 106 14.10 1.94 -20.55
C ASP A 106 13.52 0.54 -20.20
N GLY A 107 12.30 0.48 -19.65
CA GLY A 107 11.63 -0.76 -19.27
C GLY A 107 12.14 -1.40 -17.97
N GLU A 108 12.95 -0.69 -17.19
CA GLU A 108 13.61 -1.22 -15.98
C GLU A 108 12.89 -0.84 -14.68
N THR A 109 12.18 0.30 -14.67
CA THR A 109 11.37 0.74 -13.52
C THR A 109 9.93 1.06 -13.90
N ALA A 110 9.04 1.04 -12.92
CA ALA A 110 7.66 1.52 -13.08
C ALA A 110 7.21 2.30 -11.84
N LYS A 111 6.31 3.25 -12.04
CA LYS A 111 5.59 3.96 -10.97
C LYS A 111 4.12 3.59 -11.05
N GLY A 112 3.52 3.32 -9.89
CA GLY A 112 2.11 2.97 -9.78
C GLY A 112 1.41 3.77 -8.70
N PHE A 113 0.15 4.12 -8.97
CA PHE A 113 -0.72 4.80 -8.02
C PHE A 113 -2.13 4.21 -8.05
N TRP A 114 -2.68 3.89 -6.88
CA TRP A 114 -4.02 3.31 -6.73
C TRP A 114 -4.82 4.04 -5.67
N LEU A 115 -6.13 4.08 -5.87
CA LEU A 115 -7.07 4.35 -4.79
C LEU A 115 -7.42 3.03 -4.11
N MET A 116 -7.44 3.00 -2.77
CA MET A 116 -7.92 1.86 -1.99
C MET A 116 -9.09 2.29 -1.12
N GLY A 117 -10.17 1.52 -1.18
CA GLY A 117 -11.27 1.59 -0.22
C GLY A 117 -11.56 0.21 0.33
N GLY A 118 -12.06 0.14 1.55
CA GLY A 118 -12.27 -1.15 2.16
C GLY A 118 -12.85 -1.12 3.55
N ILE A 119 -12.88 -2.30 4.14
CA ILE A 119 -13.31 -2.52 5.51
C ILE A 119 -12.27 -3.33 6.27
N GLU A 120 -12.17 -3.02 7.55
CA GLU A 120 -11.45 -3.83 8.51
C GLU A 120 -12.32 -4.07 9.73
N SER A 121 -12.36 -5.30 10.22
CA SER A 121 -13.12 -5.65 11.42
C SER A 121 -12.31 -6.49 12.40
N GLY A 122 -12.85 -6.75 13.59
CA GLY A 122 -12.25 -7.62 14.58
C GLY A 122 -13.09 -7.68 15.84
N LEU A 123 -12.91 -8.75 16.60
CA LEU A 123 -13.54 -8.94 17.91
C LEU A 123 -12.46 -8.88 18.98
N THR A 124 -12.77 -8.19 20.08
CA THR A 124 -11.88 -8.00 21.23
C THR A 124 -12.54 -8.51 22.49
N GLU A 125 -11.88 -9.43 23.20
CA GLU A 125 -12.35 -9.84 24.52
C GLU A 125 -12.41 -8.62 25.46
N PRO A 126 -13.42 -8.50 26.35
CA PRO A 126 -13.53 -7.36 27.26
C PRO A 126 -12.26 -7.09 28.08
N SER A 127 -11.49 -8.14 28.43
CA SER A 127 -10.23 -8.03 29.15
C SER A 127 -9.09 -7.36 28.36
N ASN A 128 -9.22 -7.27 27.04
CA ASN A 128 -8.21 -6.69 26.14
C ASN A 128 -8.57 -5.26 25.67
N VAL A 129 -9.68 -4.72 26.17
CA VAL A 129 -10.13 -3.34 25.89
C VAL A 129 -9.18 -2.34 26.56
N GLY A 130 -8.98 -1.17 25.93
CA GLY A 130 -8.12 -0.09 26.44
C GLY A 130 -6.77 0.04 25.73
N ALA A 131 -6.37 -0.92 24.88
CA ALA A 131 -5.22 -0.75 24.00
C ALA A 131 -5.44 0.37 22.94
N MET A 132 -6.70 0.55 22.56
CA MET A 132 -7.18 1.57 21.63
C MET A 132 -8.19 2.50 22.32
N PRO A 133 -8.29 3.78 21.91
CA PRO A 133 -9.31 4.68 22.41
C PRO A 133 -10.73 4.11 22.22
N GLU A 134 -11.62 4.37 23.19
CA GLU A 134 -12.98 3.80 23.22
C GLU A 134 -13.78 4.13 21.95
N PHE A 135 -13.60 5.33 21.41
CA PHE A 135 -14.30 5.78 20.20
C PHE A 135 -13.89 5.03 18.92
N LEU A 136 -12.87 4.17 18.97
CA LEU A 136 -12.54 3.25 17.87
C LEU A 136 -13.35 1.95 17.93
N TYR A 137 -13.98 1.62 19.05
CA TYR A 137 -14.89 0.47 19.10
C TYR A 137 -16.30 0.89 18.69
N GLU A 138 -17.06 -0.09 18.22
CA GLU A 138 -18.50 0.07 18.07
C GLU A 138 -19.16 0.27 19.46
N PRO A 139 -20.33 0.95 19.50
CA PRO A 139 -21.17 1.02 20.68
C PRO A 139 -21.40 -0.34 21.35
N GLU A 140 -21.49 -0.35 22.67
CA GLU A 140 -21.54 -1.59 23.46
C GLU A 140 -22.75 -2.49 23.14
N ASP A 141 -23.87 -1.89 22.73
CA ASP A 141 -25.07 -2.61 22.29
C ASP A 141 -24.87 -3.40 20.98
N LYS A 142 -23.74 -3.19 20.29
CA LYS A 142 -23.33 -3.90 19.08
C LYS A 142 -22.30 -5.00 19.34
N ASN A 143 -21.95 -5.25 20.59
CA ASN A 143 -21.07 -6.36 20.96
C ASN A 143 -21.64 -7.71 20.48
N VAL A 144 -20.75 -8.62 20.10
CA VAL A 144 -21.13 -9.96 19.64
C VAL A 144 -20.54 -10.98 20.60
N ASP A 145 -21.38 -11.87 21.13
CA ASP A 145 -20.99 -12.92 22.09
C ASP A 145 -20.21 -12.38 23.30
N GLY A 146 -20.60 -11.20 23.79
CA GLY A 146 -19.92 -10.52 24.90
C GLY A 146 -18.56 -9.90 24.55
N LYS A 147 -18.16 -9.92 23.27
CA LYS A 147 -16.90 -9.34 22.78
C LYS A 147 -17.14 -7.95 22.19
N ARG A 148 -16.18 -7.06 22.41
CA ARG A 148 -16.16 -5.73 21.81
C ARG A 148 -15.94 -5.84 20.31
N VAL A 149 -16.77 -5.12 19.56
CA VAL A 149 -16.66 -5.05 18.10
C VAL A 149 -15.81 -3.85 17.71
N TRP A 150 -14.88 -4.08 16.80
CA TRP A 150 -14.15 -3.05 16.08
C TRP A 150 -14.44 -3.26 14.59
N THR A 151 -15.09 -2.30 13.93
CA THR A 151 -15.41 -2.37 12.50
C THR A 151 -15.23 -0.99 11.90
N HIS A 152 -14.40 -0.87 10.88
CA HIS A 152 -14.03 0.40 10.28
C HIS A 152 -14.16 0.36 8.78
N TRP A 153 -14.61 1.48 8.22
CA TRP A 153 -14.29 1.87 6.86
C TRP A 153 -12.88 2.44 6.81
N VAL A 154 -12.13 2.09 5.77
CA VAL A 154 -10.74 2.54 5.56
C VAL A 154 -10.55 2.94 4.10
N TRP A 155 -9.94 4.09 3.87
CA TRP A 155 -9.54 4.55 2.54
C TRP A 155 -8.11 5.06 2.55
N CYS A 156 -7.32 4.57 1.60
CA CYS A 156 -5.95 4.99 1.37
C CYS A 156 -5.71 5.28 -0.11
N GLN A 157 -4.57 5.89 -0.39
CA GLN A 157 -3.94 5.84 -1.70
C GLN A 157 -2.64 5.07 -1.55
N TYR A 158 -2.26 4.32 -2.58
CA TYR A 158 -1.00 3.60 -2.60
C TYR A 158 -0.15 4.12 -3.73
N ALA A 159 1.06 4.60 -3.41
CA ALA A 159 2.07 5.03 -4.36
C ALA A 159 3.27 4.09 -4.26
N LEU A 160 3.59 3.40 -5.35
CA LEU A 160 4.62 2.36 -5.36
C LEU A 160 5.59 2.59 -6.51
N ASP A 161 6.86 2.31 -6.24
CA ASP A 161 7.89 2.15 -7.24
C ASP A 161 8.21 0.68 -7.42
N PHE A 162 8.46 0.30 -8.67
CA PHE A 162 8.78 -1.06 -9.05
C PHE A 162 10.11 -1.10 -9.77
N LEU A 163 10.86 -2.15 -9.51
CA LEU A 163 12.13 -2.46 -10.16
C LEU A 163 12.04 -3.84 -10.81
N LYS A 164 12.48 -3.94 -12.06
CA LYS A 164 12.57 -5.21 -12.77
C LYS A 164 13.85 -5.94 -12.34
N GLN A 165 13.71 -7.17 -11.86
CA GLN A 165 14.83 -8.02 -11.44
C GLN A 165 14.67 -9.39 -12.09
N ASP A 166 15.68 -9.81 -12.86
CA ASP A 166 15.69 -11.10 -13.56
C ASP A 166 14.44 -11.35 -14.43
N GLY A 167 13.93 -10.29 -15.06
CA GLY A 167 12.74 -10.34 -15.92
C GLY A 167 11.40 -10.27 -15.18
N GLU A 168 11.40 -10.20 -13.85
CA GLU A 168 10.19 -10.06 -13.02
C GLU A 168 10.08 -8.68 -12.39
N TRP A 169 8.87 -8.13 -12.35
CA TRP A 169 8.59 -6.88 -11.62
C TRP A 169 8.50 -7.13 -10.12
N LYS A 170 9.14 -6.26 -9.34
CA LYS A 170 9.17 -6.31 -7.87
C LYS A 170 8.86 -4.94 -7.26
N ILE A 171 8.22 -4.93 -6.09
CA ILE A 171 8.01 -3.71 -5.30
C ILE A 171 9.36 -3.27 -4.75
N TRP A 172 9.69 -1.99 -4.96
CA TRP A 172 10.94 -1.36 -4.52
C TRP A 172 10.69 -0.34 -3.41
N HIS A 173 9.77 0.61 -3.66
CA HIS A 173 9.32 1.60 -2.66
C HIS A 173 7.81 1.51 -2.49
N PHE A 174 7.33 1.71 -1.27
CA PHE A 174 5.93 1.56 -0.93
C PHE A 174 5.46 2.67 -0.01
N ARG A 175 4.43 3.39 -0.43
CA ARG A 175 3.80 4.42 0.37
C ARG A 175 2.30 4.21 0.48
N CYS A 176 1.85 3.93 1.70
CA CYS A 176 0.44 3.97 2.08
C CYS A 176 0.11 5.39 2.54
N LEU A 177 -0.82 6.03 1.84
CA LEU A 177 -1.26 7.39 2.10
C LEU A 177 -2.70 7.31 2.62
N GLU A 178 -2.85 7.23 3.94
CA GLU A 178 -4.19 7.18 4.53
C GLU A 178 -4.98 8.45 4.19
N VAL A 179 -6.17 8.27 3.63
CA VAL A 179 -7.07 9.37 3.25
C VAL A 179 -8.05 9.63 4.38
N THR A 180 -8.76 8.59 4.81
CA THR A 180 -9.74 8.69 5.88
C THR A 180 -10.13 7.30 6.39
N ARG A 181 -10.66 7.26 7.60
CA ARG A 181 -11.27 6.08 8.20
C ARG A 181 -12.42 6.50 9.11
N ALA A 182 -13.30 5.56 9.44
CA ALA A 182 -14.34 5.78 10.45
C ALA A 182 -14.85 4.43 10.99
N PRO A 183 -15.29 4.34 12.26
CA PRO A 183 -16.12 3.25 12.73
C PRO A 183 -17.33 3.09 11.81
N PHE A 184 -17.83 1.86 11.65
CA PHE A 184 -18.91 1.57 10.73
C PHE A 184 -20.17 2.39 11.04
N SER A 185 -20.41 2.64 12.34
CA SER A 185 -21.58 3.37 12.83
C SER A 185 -21.47 4.89 12.86
N GLU A 186 -20.32 5.46 12.48
CA GLU A 186 -20.09 6.90 12.47
C GLU A 186 -19.67 7.37 11.08
N ASN A 187 -20.15 8.54 10.64
CA ASN A 187 -19.71 9.11 9.37
C ASN A 187 -18.27 9.67 9.48
N TRP A 188 -17.55 9.67 8.36
CA TRP A 188 -16.13 10.08 8.33
C TRP A 188 -15.89 11.56 8.67
N ILE A 189 -16.89 12.44 8.56
CA ILE A 189 -16.74 13.87 8.89
C ILE A 189 -16.73 14.06 10.41
N THR A 190 -17.71 13.50 11.11
CA THR A 190 -17.78 13.58 12.58
C THR A 190 -16.61 12.85 13.22
N PHE A 191 -16.22 11.69 12.68
CA PHE A 191 -15.07 10.96 13.17
C PHE A 191 -13.76 11.71 12.94
N ALA A 192 -13.52 12.25 11.74
CA ALA A 192 -12.30 13.02 11.44
C ALA A 192 -12.13 14.25 12.33
N ASN A 193 -13.23 14.90 12.75
CA ASN A 193 -13.17 16.01 13.69
C ASN A 193 -12.61 15.61 15.08
N LYS A 194 -12.82 14.36 15.50
CA LYS A 194 -12.37 13.82 16.80
C LYS A 194 -11.03 13.10 16.70
N ASN A 195 -10.78 12.45 15.56
CA ASN A 195 -9.65 11.54 15.36
C ASN A 195 -8.37 12.23 14.85
N GLN A 196 -8.26 13.56 14.98
CA GLN A 196 -7.10 14.30 14.44
C GLN A 196 -5.75 13.89 15.07
N ILE A 197 -5.76 13.23 16.23
CA ILE A 197 -4.55 12.86 16.99
C ILE A 197 -4.33 11.33 17.05
N ALA A 198 -5.37 10.51 16.81
CA ALA A 198 -5.28 9.06 17.07
C ALA A 198 -4.64 8.23 15.95
N PHE A 199 -4.09 8.88 14.92
CA PHE A 199 -3.34 8.24 13.84
C PHE A 199 -1.89 7.91 14.22
N ASP A 200 -1.42 8.35 15.40
CA ASP A 200 -0.06 8.07 15.90
C ASP A 200 0.09 6.68 16.51
N LYS A 201 -0.95 5.84 16.46
CA LYS A 201 -0.90 4.46 16.96
C LYS A 201 -0.81 3.49 15.79
N ASP A 202 0.37 2.88 15.63
CA ASP A 202 0.66 1.81 14.68
C ASP A 202 -0.05 0.49 15.04
N LEU A 203 -1.37 0.50 15.20
CA LEU A 203 -2.13 -0.75 15.32
C LEU A 203 -2.00 -1.51 14.00
N ALA A 204 -1.30 -2.65 14.01
CA ALA A 204 -1.28 -3.52 12.85
C ALA A 204 -2.62 -4.28 12.74
N TYR A 205 -3.11 -4.85 13.84
CA TYR A 205 -4.37 -5.61 13.88
C TYR A 205 -4.76 -6.04 15.30
N PHE A 206 -5.99 -6.50 15.46
CA PHE A 206 -6.42 -7.31 16.60
C PHE A 206 -6.10 -8.79 16.32
N GLY A 207 -5.16 -9.36 17.08
CA GLY A 207 -4.72 -10.74 16.97
C GLY A 207 -5.67 -11.74 17.66
N LYS A 208 -5.15 -12.89 18.08
CA LYS A 208 -5.95 -13.91 18.80
C LYS A 208 -6.61 -13.28 20.03
N ASN A 209 -7.90 -13.57 20.23
CA ASN A 209 -8.75 -13.02 21.30
C ASN A 209 -8.83 -11.47 21.29
N GLY A 210 -8.57 -10.86 20.13
CA GLY A 210 -8.49 -9.42 19.93
C GLY A 210 -7.49 -8.70 20.81
N LYS A 211 -6.36 -9.34 21.10
CA LYS A 211 -5.20 -8.62 21.63
C LYS A 211 -4.70 -7.65 20.55
N ALA A 212 -4.58 -6.36 20.86
CA ALA A 212 -3.94 -5.41 19.96
C ALA A 212 -2.49 -5.84 19.68
N VAL A 213 -2.14 -5.90 18.39
CA VAL A 213 -0.80 -6.14 17.90
C VAL A 213 -0.39 -4.93 17.09
N PHE A 214 0.74 -4.34 17.45
CA PHE A 214 1.27 -3.15 16.82
C PHE A 214 2.21 -3.52 15.68
N MET A 215 2.40 -2.60 14.74
CA MET A 215 3.40 -2.76 13.69
C MET A 215 4.79 -2.83 14.34
N PRO A 216 5.78 -3.50 13.70
CA PRO A 216 7.15 -3.40 14.14
C PRO A 216 7.59 -1.93 14.21
N THR A 217 8.51 -1.62 15.11
CA THR A 217 9.02 -0.24 15.22
C THR A 217 9.72 0.15 13.91
N PRO A 218 9.34 1.28 13.27
CA PRO A 218 10.05 1.77 12.10
C PRO A 218 11.50 2.15 12.43
N ASP A 219 12.38 2.14 11.43
CA ASP A 219 13.79 2.47 11.61
C ASP A 219 13.97 3.98 11.84
N GLU A 220 13.16 4.78 11.16
CA GLU A 220 13.22 6.24 11.19
C GLU A 220 11.81 6.87 11.25
N PRO A 221 11.65 8.08 11.81
CA PRO A 221 10.40 8.83 11.73
C PRO A 221 10.01 9.16 10.28
N ALA A 222 8.72 9.35 10.03
CA ALA A 222 8.24 9.72 8.71
C ALA A 222 8.77 11.09 8.28
N SER A 223 9.51 11.13 7.18
CA SER A 223 10.03 12.38 6.59
C SER A 223 8.97 13.13 5.78
N LYS A 224 8.00 12.41 5.21
CA LYS A 224 6.85 12.95 4.47
C LYS A 224 5.56 12.31 5.00
N THR A 225 4.55 13.10 5.33
CA THR A 225 3.26 12.60 5.86
C THR A 225 2.13 12.68 4.84
N ALA A 226 1.18 11.75 4.89
CA ALA A 226 -0.10 11.84 4.19
C ALA A 226 -1.02 12.87 4.87
N HIS A 227 -1.68 13.72 4.08
CA HIS A 227 -2.68 14.67 4.58
C HIS A 227 -4.03 13.99 4.83
N VAL A 228 -4.17 13.31 5.96
CA VAL A 228 -5.45 12.70 6.36
C VAL A 228 -6.58 13.75 6.33
N TYR A 229 -7.76 13.34 5.86
CA TYR A 229 -8.96 14.18 5.74
C TYR A 229 -9.35 14.80 7.09
N GLY A 230 -9.76 16.06 7.03
CA GLY A 230 -10.36 16.80 8.15
C GLY A 230 -11.43 17.75 7.63
N PRO A 231 -12.48 18.05 8.43
CA PRO A 231 -13.59 18.91 8.00
C PRO A 231 -13.17 20.36 7.69
N ASP A 232 -11.99 20.78 8.16
CA ASP A 232 -11.40 22.11 8.03
C ASP A 232 -10.35 22.21 6.91
N ARG A 233 -10.19 21.15 6.09
CA ARG A 233 -9.09 21.05 5.10
C ARG A 233 -9.58 20.68 3.70
N ALA A 234 -8.98 21.29 2.69
CA ALA A 234 -9.11 20.86 1.30
C ALA A 234 -8.05 19.80 0.98
N ARG A 235 -8.45 18.71 0.30
CA ARG A 235 -7.53 17.65 -0.14
C ARG A 235 -6.61 18.15 -1.25
N LYS A 236 -5.38 17.64 -1.23
CA LYS A 236 -4.35 17.82 -2.25
C LYS A 236 -3.73 16.45 -2.56
N LEU A 237 -3.01 16.35 -3.66
CA LEU A 237 -2.17 15.19 -3.92
C LEU A 237 -1.01 15.18 -2.92
N ASP A 238 -0.88 14.07 -2.19
CA ASP A 238 0.18 13.85 -1.21
C ASP A 238 1.52 13.49 -1.87
N VAL A 239 1.46 13.00 -3.11
CA VAL A 239 2.59 12.70 -4.00
C VAL A 239 2.24 13.04 -5.45
N PRO A 240 3.23 13.29 -6.32
CA PRO A 240 2.99 13.40 -7.76
C PRO A 240 2.37 12.11 -8.32
N LEU A 241 1.42 12.24 -9.25
CA LEU A 241 0.91 11.08 -9.97
C LEU A 241 1.96 10.56 -10.97
N PRO A 242 1.94 9.25 -11.31
CA PRO A 242 2.80 8.71 -12.35
C PRO A 242 2.62 9.49 -13.67
N ALA A 243 3.73 9.88 -14.27
CA ALA A 243 3.80 10.59 -15.55
C ALA A 243 4.97 10.03 -16.37
N PRO A 244 4.94 10.10 -17.72
CA PRO A 244 6.00 9.53 -18.56
C PRO A 244 7.40 10.00 -18.20
N TYR A 245 8.34 9.07 -18.11
CA TYR A 245 9.74 9.30 -17.75
C TYR A 245 10.66 8.29 -18.44
N LYS A 246 11.95 8.62 -18.61
CA LYS A 246 12.86 7.78 -19.40
C LYS A 246 13.54 6.72 -18.56
N THR A 247 14.09 7.16 -17.43
CA THR A 247 14.80 6.32 -16.46
C THR A 247 14.46 6.80 -15.06
N PHE A 248 14.65 5.97 -14.04
CA PHE A 248 14.32 6.36 -12.66
C PHE A 248 15.09 7.59 -12.15
N ALA A 249 16.25 7.92 -12.75
CA ALA A 249 17.00 9.14 -12.41
C ALA A 249 16.25 10.45 -12.76
N ASP A 250 15.19 10.37 -13.57
CA ASP A 250 14.38 11.52 -13.97
C ASP A 250 13.25 11.86 -12.98
N VAL A 251 13.01 11.01 -11.97
CA VAL A 251 11.88 11.10 -11.06
C VAL A 251 12.30 10.92 -9.60
N GLU A 252 11.49 11.42 -8.67
CA GLU A 252 11.67 11.13 -7.24
C GLU A 252 11.03 9.79 -6.88
N GLU A 253 11.65 9.07 -5.94
CA GLU A 253 11.03 7.93 -5.29
C GLU A 253 9.79 8.33 -4.47
N TYR A 254 8.87 7.39 -4.34
CA TYR A 254 7.62 7.61 -3.60
C TYR A 254 7.77 7.59 -2.09
#